data_AF-A0A2K9YEM0-F1
#
_entry.id   AF-A0A2K9YEM0-F1
#
_cell.length_a   1.000
_cell.length_b   1.000
_cell.length_c   1.000
_cell.angle_alpha   90.00
_cell.angle_beta   90.00
_cell.angle_gamma   90.00
#
_symmetry.space_group_name_H-M   'P 1'
#
loop_
_entity.id
_entity.type
_entity.pdbx_description
1 polymer ?
#
loop_
_entity_poly.entity_id
_entity_poly.type
_entity_poly.pdbx_seq_one_letter_code
_entity_poly.pdbx_strand_id
1 'polypeptide(L)'
;MHEVIGRVFVVVTLNKVDVYIADGQAVFRRKDDFPKPRELYNGDEILDPNVDSVKGANRQRHRKSTATSFNESNSDLVWKKSLRQVQRMIKEWSLRASEGTTTTIDDTITLALHVPPYAGFGMSYSFKKESSILSLSHTTTYRDGVSAILNRLLPIFISPWNFFPLSPLTSATLAPPSANPSAT
;
A
#
# COMPACT_ATOMS: atom_id res chain seq x y z
N MET A 1 -13.58 23.44 -7.46
CA MET A 1 -12.40 24.31 -7.72
C MET A 1 -12.16 24.52 -9.20
N HIS A 2 -11.84 23.47 -9.99
CA HIS A 2 -11.67 23.62 -11.44
C HIS A 2 -12.92 24.14 -12.18
N GLU A 3 -14.12 23.82 -11.68
CA GLU A 3 -15.38 24.37 -12.20
C GLU A 3 -15.52 25.89 -11.99
N VAL A 4 -14.88 26.44 -10.97
CA VAL A 4 -15.07 27.85 -10.55
C VAL A 4 -13.89 28.74 -10.98
N ILE A 5 -12.66 28.24 -10.85
CA ILE A 5 -11.43 29.01 -11.07
C ILE A 5 -10.87 28.76 -12.48
N GLY A 6 -11.22 27.64 -13.10
CA GLY A 6 -10.80 27.27 -14.44
C GLY A 6 -9.84 26.08 -14.48
N ARG A 7 -9.32 25.80 -15.68
CA ARG A 7 -8.54 24.59 -15.97
C ARG A 7 -7.16 24.57 -15.31
N VAL A 8 -6.56 25.73 -15.06
CA VAL A 8 -5.26 25.85 -14.40
C VAL A 8 -5.34 26.93 -13.34
N PHE A 9 -4.92 26.63 -12.13
CA PHE A 9 -4.82 27.60 -11.05
C PHE A 9 -3.66 27.28 -10.12
N VAL A 10 -3.23 28.29 -9.36
CA VAL A 10 -2.10 28.20 -8.43
C VAL A 10 -2.60 28.42 -7.01
N VAL A 11 -2.20 27.56 -6.09
CA VAL A 11 -2.42 27.70 -4.65
C VAL A 11 -1.10 28.05 -4.01
N VAL A 12 -1.05 29.20 -3.34
CA VAL A 12 0.13 29.67 -2.64
C VAL A 12 -0.08 29.47 -1.14
N THR A 13 0.82 28.73 -0.52
CA THR A 13 0.94 28.58 0.93
C THR A 13 2.28 29.16 1.38
N LEU A 14 2.45 29.44 2.67
CA LEU A 14 3.65 30.09 3.22
C LEU A 14 4.98 29.45 2.76
N ASN A 15 5.01 28.14 2.59
CA ASN A 15 6.23 27.39 2.26
C ASN A 15 6.19 26.71 0.89
N LYS A 16 5.10 26.85 0.13
CA LYS A 16 4.90 26.07 -1.10
C LYS A 16 3.95 26.73 -2.08
N VAL A 17 4.28 26.63 -3.36
CA VAL A 17 3.42 27.02 -4.48
C VAL A 17 3.02 25.76 -5.23
N ASP A 18 1.73 25.43 -5.22
CA ASP A 18 1.17 24.26 -5.88
C ASP A 18 0.36 24.67 -7.11
N VAL A 19 0.68 24.08 -8.27
CA VAL A 19 -0.02 24.34 -9.53
C VAL A 19 -0.97 23.17 -9.83
N TYR A 20 -2.26 23.47 -9.95
CA TYR A 20 -3.29 22.49 -10.28
C TYR A 20 -3.65 22.59 -11.76
N ILE A 21 -3.56 21.49 -12.49
CA ILE A 21 -3.78 21.41 -13.94
C ILE A 21 -4.83 20.34 -14.22
N ALA A 22 -5.96 20.73 -14.81
CA ALA A 22 -7.04 19.83 -15.25
C ALA A 22 -6.85 19.38 -16.72
N ASP A 23 -5.61 19.14 -17.13
CA ASP A 23 -5.25 18.60 -18.44
C ASP A 23 -4.17 17.52 -18.27
N GLY A 24 -4.61 16.26 -18.22
CA GLY A 24 -3.70 15.13 -18.08
C GLY A 24 -2.81 14.92 -19.31
N GLN A 25 -3.24 15.30 -20.51
CA GLN A 25 -2.46 15.12 -21.74
C GLN A 25 -1.27 16.09 -21.78
N ALA A 26 -1.48 17.34 -21.36
CA ALA A 26 -0.41 18.34 -21.27
C ALA A 26 0.71 17.95 -20.29
N VAL A 27 0.34 17.26 -19.19
CA VAL A 27 1.30 16.75 -18.20
C VAL A 27 1.98 15.47 -18.69
N PHE A 28 1.21 14.52 -19.25
CA PHE A 28 1.76 13.22 -19.67
C PHE A 28 2.77 13.33 -20.81
N ARG A 29 2.53 14.22 -21.79
CA ARG A 29 3.47 14.46 -22.90
C ARG A 29 4.81 15.04 -22.45
N ARG A 30 4.81 15.72 -21.30
CA ARG A 30 5.98 16.37 -20.69
C ARG A 30 6.31 15.74 -19.33
N LYS A 31 6.11 14.42 -19.18
CA LYS A 31 6.29 13.72 -17.90
C LYS A 31 7.65 13.96 -17.22
N ASP A 32 8.69 14.24 -18.02
CA ASP A 32 10.05 14.46 -17.53
C ASP A 32 10.21 15.86 -16.90
N ASP A 33 9.36 16.82 -17.29
CA ASP A 33 9.27 18.16 -16.68
C ASP A 33 8.49 18.15 -15.35
N PHE A 34 7.71 17.08 -15.10
CA PHE A 34 6.87 16.92 -13.90
C PHE A 34 7.34 15.74 -13.03
N PRO A 35 8.54 15.84 -12.41
CA PRO A 35 9.03 14.77 -11.55
C PRO A 35 8.17 14.65 -10.29
N LYS A 36 7.94 13.41 -9.87
CA LYS A 36 7.24 13.09 -8.63
C LYS A 36 7.91 13.80 -7.42
N PRO A 37 7.18 14.66 -6.68
CA PRO A 37 7.75 15.50 -5.61
C PRO A 37 8.13 14.65 -4.40
N ARG A 38 9.40 14.65 -3.99
CA ARG A 38 9.94 13.69 -2.99
C ARG A 38 9.26 13.82 -1.62
N GLU A 39 9.01 15.05 -1.19
CA GLU A 39 8.44 15.37 0.13
C GLU A 39 7.13 14.63 0.41
N LEU A 40 6.30 14.38 -0.62
CA LEU A 40 5.04 13.66 -0.46
C LEU A 40 5.21 12.14 -0.26
N TYR A 41 6.37 11.58 -0.63
CA TYR A 41 6.61 10.13 -0.61
C TYR A 41 7.65 9.71 0.43
N ASN A 42 8.23 10.64 1.17
CA ASN A 42 9.12 10.32 2.29
C ASN A 42 8.39 9.48 3.35
N GLY A 43 7.09 9.71 3.55
CA GLY A 43 6.25 8.91 4.43
C GLY A 43 6.02 7.49 3.93
N ASP A 44 6.31 7.15 2.68
CA ASP A 44 6.08 5.80 2.14
C ASP A 44 7.26 4.85 2.38
N GLU A 45 8.40 5.36 2.87
CA GLU A 45 9.61 4.58 3.15
C GLU A 45 9.65 4.01 4.59
N ILE A 46 8.50 3.96 5.28
CA ILE A 46 8.39 3.45 6.67
C ILE A 46 8.95 2.03 6.81
N LEU A 47 8.68 1.20 5.81
CA LEU A 47 9.06 -0.21 5.80
C LEU A 47 10.38 -0.43 5.07
N ASP A 48 10.59 0.28 3.95
CA ASP A 48 11.82 0.33 3.14
C ASP A 48 11.55 1.13 1.84
N PRO A 49 12.58 1.51 1.07
CA PRO A 49 12.40 2.08 -0.26
C PRO A 49 11.59 1.16 -1.18
N ASN A 50 10.48 1.65 -1.71
CA ASN A 50 9.52 0.87 -2.49
C ASN A 50 9.47 1.33 -3.96
N VAL A 51 8.72 0.62 -4.82
CA VAL A 51 8.61 0.94 -6.28
C VAL A 51 8.18 2.40 -6.52
N ASP A 52 7.42 2.96 -5.60
CA ASP A 52 6.89 4.32 -5.68
C ASP A 52 7.86 5.38 -5.20
N SER A 53 8.71 5.08 -4.21
CA SER A 53 9.66 6.04 -3.63
C SER A 53 10.99 6.13 -4.40
N VAL A 54 11.47 5.02 -4.96
CA VAL A 54 12.78 4.98 -5.65
C VAL A 54 12.79 5.71 -7.00
N LYS A 55 13.94 6.28 -7.38
CA LYS A 55 14.19 7.00 -8.66
C LYS A 55 15.27 6.32 -9.51
N GLY A 56 15.34 6.70 -10.79
CA GLY A 56 16.41 6.30 -11.71
C GLY A 56 16.52 4.78 -11.92
N ALA A 57 17.76 4.27 -11.96
CA ALA A 57 18.04 2.86 -12.18
C ALA A 57 17.39 1.93 -11.13
N ASN A 58 17.31 2.37 -9.87
CA ASN A 58 16.66 1.60 -8.80
C ASN A 58 15.16 1.45 -9.04
N ARG A 59 14.50 2.50 -9.57
CA ARG A 59 13.10 2.42 -10.00
C ARG A 59 12.90 1.38 -11.09
N GLN A 60 13.79 1.33 -12.07
CA GLN A 60 13.72 0.32 -13.12
C GLN A 60 13.91 -1.10 -12.56
N ARG A 61 14.85 -1.29 -11.63
CA ARG A 61 15.07 -2.57 -10.94
C ARG A 61 13.85 -3.01 -10.15
N HIS A 62 13.28 -2.12 -9.32
CA HIS A 62 12.09 -2.42 -8.51
C HIS A 62 10.87 -2.71 -9.38
N ARG A 63 10.68 -1.95 -10.47
CA ARG A 63 9.62 -2.23 -11.45
C ARG A 63 9.80 -3.56 -12.15
N LYS A 64 11.03 -3.92 -12.55
CA LYS A 64 11.31 -5.22 -13.19
C LYS A 64 10.99 -6.38 -12.25
N SER A 65 11.33 -6.25 -10.96
CA SER A 65 11.05 -7.29 -9.96
C SER A 65 9.55 -7.45 -9.70
N THR A 66 8.78 -6.36 -9.69
CA THR A 66 7.34 -6.39 -9.38
C THR A 66 6.47 -6.67 -10.60
N ALA A 67 6.92 -6.33 -11.81
CA ALA A 67 6.19 -6.55 -13.05
C ALA A 67 5.86 -8.02 -13.30
N THR A 68 6.68 -8.95 -12.81
CA THR A 68 6.44 -10.40 -12.94
C THR A 68 5.16 -10.84 -12.23
N SER A 69 4.76 -10.15 -11.15
CA SER A 69 3.50 -10.40 -10.44
C SER A 69 2.29 -9.83 -11.19
N PHE A 70 2.46 -8.85 -12.07
CA PHE A 70 1.37 -8.21 -12.82
C PHE A 70 1.29 -8.75 -14.25
N ASN A 71 1.06 -10.06 -14.39
CA ASN A 71 0.87 -10.72 -15.68
C ASN A 71 -0.57 -11.26 -15.82
N GLU A 72 -0.95 -11.64 -17.04
CA GLU A 72 -2.32 -12.09 -17.34
C GLU A 72 -2.71 -13.37 -16.59
N SER A 73 -1.76 -14.30 -16.43
CA SER A 73 -1.99 -15.55 -15.68
C SER A 73 -2.30 -15.28 -14.20
N ASN A 74 -1.54 -14.37 -13.57
CA ASN A 74 -1.82 -13.96 -12.20
C ASN A 74 -3.13 -13.16 -12.09
N SER A 75 -3.47 -12.38 -13.11
CA SER A 75 -4.73 -11.63 -13.17
C SER A 75 -5.95 -12.55 -13.25
N ASP A 76 -5.88 -13.64 -14.03
CA ASP A 76 -6.93 -14.68 -14.06
C ASP A 76 -7.09 -15.38 -12.69
N LEU A 77 -5.97 -15.67 -12.01
CA LEU A 77 -5.99 -16.24 -10.67
C LEU A 77 -6.64 -15.28 -9.65
N VAL A 78 -6.25 -14.00 -9.68
CA VAL A 78 -6.84 -12.92 -8.87
C VAL A 78 -8.34 -12.80 -9.15
N TRP A 79 -8.75 -12.84 -10.42
CA TRP A 79 -10.15 -12.75 -10.84
C TRP A 79 -11.00 -13.88 -10.26
N LYS A 80 -10.55 -15.14 -10.45
CA LYS A 80 -11.26 -16.33 -9.94
C LYS A 80 -11.43 -16.28 -8.43
N LYS A 81 -10.45 -15.76 -7.68
CA LYS A 81 -10.57 -15.61 -6.22
C LYS A 81 -11.44 -14.46 -5.80
N SER A 82 -11.32 -13.31 -6.45
CA SER A 82 -12.17 -12.16 -6.19
C SER A 82 -13.63 -12.54 -6.39
N LEU A 83 -13.97 -13.22 -7.49
CA LEU A 83 -15.31 -13.71 -7.75
C LEU A 83 -15.82 -14.63 -6.63
N ARG A 84 -15.00 -15.61 -6.21
CA ARG A 84 -15.37 -16.54 -5.14
C ARG A 84 -15.60 -15.83 -3.79
N GLN A 85 -14.78 -14.84 -3.44
CA GLN A 85 -14.93 -14.09 -2.20
C GLN A 85 -16.13 -13.15 -2.25
N VAL A 86 -16.37 -12.47 -3.38
CA VAL A 86 -17.55 -11.61 -3.59
C VAL A 86 -18.85 -12.42 -3.51
N GLN A 87 -18.90 -13.62 -4.10
CA GLN A 87 -20.06 -14.50 -3.98
C GLN A 87 -20.38 -14.86 -2.53
N ARG A 88 -19.35 -15.06 -1.70
CA ARG A 88 -19.51 -15.31 -0.26
C ARG A 88 -19.97 -14.07 0.49
N MET A 89 -19.42 -12.90 0.16
CA MET A 89 -19.83 -11.61 0.71
C MET A 89 -21.31 -11.33 0.42
N ILE A 90 -21.75 -11.49 -0.82
CA ILE A 90 -23.16 -11.31 -1.22
C ILE A 90 -24.05 -12.31 -0.47
N LYS A 91 -23.64 -13.58 -0.35
CA LYS A 91 -24.41 -14.57 0.41
C LYS A 91 -24.59 -14.15 1.88
N GLU A 92 -23.54 -13.66 2.53
CA GLU A 92 -23.62 -13.17 3.91
C GLU A 92 -24.51 -11.93 4.03
N TRP A 93 -24.44 -10.99 3.08
CA TRP A 93 -25.33 -9.84 3.06
C TRP A 93 -26.79 -10.23 2.86
N SER A 94 -27.07 -11.20 1.97
CA SER A 94 -28.42 -11.72 1.77
C SER A 94 -28.98 -12.42 3.01
N LEU A 95 -28.13 -13.11 3.78
CA LEU A 95 -28.54 -13.74 5.05
C LEU A 95 -28.88 -12.71 6.13
N ARG A 96 -28.26 -11.52 6.10
CA ARG A 96 -28.49 -10.41 7.04
C ARG A 96 -29.42 -9.34 6.47
N ALA A 97 -30.13 -9.63 5.38
CA ALA A 97 -30.94 -8.65 4.66
C ALA A 97 -32.03 -7.98 5.52
N SER A 98 -32.52 -8.67 6.56
CA SER A 98 -33.48 -8.12 7.52
C SER A 98 -32.92 -6.99 8.39
N GLU A 99 -31.61 -6.92 8.59
CA GLU A 99 -30.91 -5.95 9.44
C GLU A 99 -30.29 -4.79 8.62
N GLY A 100 -30.29 -4.91 7.29
CA GLY A 100 -29.60 -3.99 6.38
C GLY A 100 -28.08 -4.20 6.33
N THR A 101 -27.45 -3.72 5.26
CA THR A 101 -25.99 -3.84 5.08
C THR A 101 -25.29 -2.55 5.54
N THR A 102 -24.78 -2.55 6.77
CA THR A 102 -24.05 -1.41 7.35
C THR A 102 -22.52 -1.58 7.27
N THR A 103 -22.02 -2.76 6.90
CA THR A 103 -20.60 -3.15 6.96
C THR A 103 -19.89 -3.14 5.60
N THR A 104 -20.47 -2.52 4.57
CA THR A 104 -19.96 -2.55 3.19
C THR A 104 -18.50 -2.14 3.07
N ILE A 105 -18.08 -1.12 3.83
CA ILE A 105 -16.69 -0.64 3.83
C ILE A 105 -15.76 -1.71 4.40
N ASP A 106 -16.06 -2.24 5.59
CA ASP A 106 -15.24 -3.24 6.27
C ASP A 106 -15.15 -4.57 5.48
N ASP A 107 -16.25 -4.96 4.84
CA ASP A 107 -16.33 -6.15 4.02
C ASP A 107 -15.51 -6.00 2.73
N THR A 108 -15.51 -4.81 2.12
CA THR A 108 -14.69 -4.49 0.95
C THR A 108 -13.20 -4.43 1.30
N ILE A 109 -12.85 -3.87 2.47
CA ILE A 109 -11.48 -3.92 2.99
C ILE A 109 -11.06 -5.37 3.23
N THR A 110 -11.93 -6.20 3.81
CA THR A 110 -11.68 -7.62 4.02
C THR A 110 -11.41 -8.36 2.69
N LEU A 111 -12.21 -8.08 1.66
CA LEU A 111 -11.99 -8.60 0.31
C LEU A 111 -10.62 -8.20 -0.23
N ALA A 112 -10.27 -6.92 -0.12
CA ALA A 112 -8.99 -6.38 -0.56
C ALA A 112 -7.79 -6.98 0.21
N LEU A 113 -7.98 -7.41 1.46
CA LEU A 113 -6.95 -8.09 2.25
C LEU A 113 -6.83 -9.58 1.94
N HIS A 114 -7.84 -10.22 1.34
CA HIS A 114 -7.81 -11.66 1.07
C HIS A 114 -7.22 -12.02 -0.28
N VAL A 115 -7.41 -11.16 -1.27
CA VAL A 115 -7.09 -11.46 -2.66
C VAL A 115 -5.58 -11.35 -2.94
N PRO A 116 -4.87 -10.26 -2.58
CA PRO A 116 -3.44 -10.12 -2.87
C PRO A 116 -2.56 -11.20 -2.21
N PRO A 117 -2.76 -11.61 -0.94
CA PRO A 117 -1.93 -12.64 -0.34
C PRO A 117 -2.12 -14.02 -0.99
N TYR A 118 -3.30 -14.28 -1.55
CA TYR A 118 -3.51 -15.48 -2.33
C TYR A 118 -2.72 -15.45 -3.64
N ALA A 119 -2.76 -14.33 -4.35
CA ALA A 119 -2.05 -14.17 -5.61
C ALA A 119 -0.52 -14.13 -5.45
N GLY A 120 -0.03 -13.52 -4.37
CA GLY A 120 1.40 -13.40 -4.10
C GLY A 120 2.00 -14.59 -3.34
N PHE A 121 1.28 -15.15 -2.38
CA PHE A 121 1.81 -16.15 -1.43
C PHE A 121 0.99 -17.44 -1.37
N GLY A 122 -0.07 -17.58 -2.17
CA GLY A 122 -0.95 -18.75 -2.14
C GLY A 122 -1.82 -18.87 -0.87
N MET A 123 -1.81 -17.87 0.01
CA MET A 123 -2.55 -17.91 1.27
C MET A 123 -4.04 -17.62 1.07
N SER A 124 -4.89 -18.53 1.53
CA SER A 124 -6.36 -18.40 1.41
C SER A 124 -6.98 -18.14 2.78
N TYR A 125 -7.86 -17.13 2.85
CA TYR A 125 -8.61 -16.80 4.06
C TYR A 125 -10.11 -17.05 3.88
N SER A 126 -10.77 -17.43 4.97
CA SER A 126 -12.24 -17.49 5.02
C SER A 126 -12.81 -16.07 5.10
N PHE A 127 -13.89 -15.82 4.36
CA PHE A 127 -14.60 -14.54 4.40
C PHE A 127 -15.21 -14.28 5.79
N LYS A 128 -15.75 -15.33 6.41
CA LYS A 128 -16.23 -15.27 7.79
C LYS A 128 -15.05 -14.95 8.71
N LYS A 129 -15.17 -13.90 9.52
CA LYS A 129 -14.41 -13.80 10.77
C LYS A 129 -14.89 -14.96 11.64
N GLU A 130 -14.23 -16.11 11.53
CA GLU A 130 -14.28 -17.06 12.64
C GLU A 130 -13.72 -16.31 13.83
N SER A 131 -14.56 -16.09 14.84
CA SER A 131 -14.11 -15.77 16.18
C SER A 131 -13.28 -16.98 16.62
N SER A 132 -12.00 -16.97 16.30
CA SER A 132 -11.04 -17.98 16.74
C SER A 132 -10.89 -17.83 18.25
N ILE A 133 -11.82 -18.41 19.00
CA ILE A 133 -11.66 -18.75 20.42
C ILE A 133 -10.60 -19.85 20.62
N LEU A 134 -9.82 -20.22 19.58
CA LEU A 134 -8.84 -21.30 19.64
C LEU A 134 -7.61 -21.00 18.78
N SER A 135 -6.61 -20.33 19.34
CA SER A 135 -5.37 -21.02 19.71
C SER A 135 -4.56 -20.14 20.65
N LEU A 136 -4.31 -20.68 21.84
CA LEU A 136 -3.43 -20.15 22.88
C LEU A 136 -1.96 -20.32 22.46
N SER A 137 -1.63 -19.89 21.24
CA SER A 137 -0.30 -19.81 20.67
C SER A 137 -0.27 -18.49 19.93
N HIS A 138 0.62 -17.60 20.35
CA HIS A 138 0.69 -16.19 19.97
C HIS A 138 1.17 -15.98 18.52
N THR A 139 0.64 -16.75 17.56
CA THR A 139 0.95 -16.68 16.13
C THR A 139 -0.17 -15.90 15.45
N THR A 140 -0.02 -14.58 15.39
CA THR A 140 -0.95 -13.73 14.64
C THR A 140 -0.95 -14.15 13.17
N THR A 141 -2.14 -14.35 12.60
CA THR A 141 -2.25 -14.62 11.15
C THR A 141 -1.67 -13.43 10.38
N TYR A 142 -1.01 -13.66 9.25
CA TYR A 142 -0.56 -12.59 8.35
C TYR A 142 -1.67 -11.56 8.07
N ARG A 143 -2.92 -12.03 7.85
CA ARG A 143 -4.11 -11.17 7.72
C ARG A 143 -4.25 -10.21 8.90
N ASP A 144 -4.15 -10.72 10.12
CA ASP A 144 -4.39 -9.94 11.33
C ASP A 144 -3.28 -8.90 11.53
N GLY A 145 -2.02 -9.29 11.31
CA GLY A 145 -0.87 -8.36 11.35
C GLY A 145 -0.98 -7.25 10.32
N VAL A 146 -1.29 -7.59 9.06
CA VAL A 146 -1.46 -6.61 7.98
C VAL A 146 -2.66 -5.71 8.25
N SER A 147 -3.79 -6.25 8.69
CA SER A 147 -4.97 -5.43 9.04
C SER A 147 -4.68 -4.47 10.20
N ALA A 148 -3.89 -4.89 11.19
CA ALA A 148 -3.48 -4.05 12.31
C ALA A 148 -2.56 -2.91 11.84
N ILE A 149 -1.63 -3.19 10.92
CA ILE A 149 -0.77 -2.16 10.32
C ILE A 149 -1.61 -1.18 9.50
N LEU A 150 -2.48 -1.65 8.60
CA LEU A 150 -3.31 -0.77 7.77
C LEU A 150 -4.23 0.15 8.59
N ASN A 151 -4.87 -0.38 9.64
CA ASN A 151 -5.72 0.44 10.51
C ASN A 151 -4.93 1.51 11.28
N ARG A 152 -3.63 1.29 11.50
CA ARG A 152 -2.72 2.23 12.17
C ARG A 152 -1.89 3.06 11.20
N LEU A 153 -2.04 2.83 9.89
CA LEU A 153 -1.23 3.47 8.86
C LEU A 153 -1.53 4.98 8.78
N LEU A 154 -2.80 5.38 8.72
CA LEU A 154 -3.17 6.80 8.72
C LEU A 154 -2.63 7.58 9.94
N PRO A 155 -2.76 7.11 11.20
CA PRO A 155 -2.14 7.81 12.32
C PRO A 155 -0.61 7.79 12.27
N ILE A 156 0.03 6.76 11.70
CA ILE A 156 1.50 6.76 11.47
C ILE A 156 1.90 7.84 10.45
N PHE A 157 1.14 8.00 9.36
CA PHE A 157 1.40 9.00 8.32
C PHE A 157 1.18 10.45 8.80
N ILE A 158 0.19 10.66 9.67
CA ILE A 158 -0.15 12.00 10.21
C ILE A 158 0.75 12.36 11.40
N SER A 159 1.20 11.35 12.16
CA SER A 159 2.10 11.58 13.29
C SER A 159 3.40 12.22 12.81
N PRO A 160 3.85 13.33 13.43
CA PRO A 160 5.15 13.90 13.09
C PRO A 160 6.24 12.85 13.28
N TRP A 161 7.04 12.63 12.24
CA TRP A 161 8.13 11.64 12.22
C TRP A 161 9.13 11.81 13.37
N ASN A 162 9.16 13.00 13.98
CA ASN A 162 9.97 13.36 15.15
C ASN A 162 9.56 12.63 16.45
N PHE A 163 8.40 11.96 16.50
CA PHE A 163 7.93 11.23 17.68
C PHE A 163 8.29 9.74 17.70
N PHE A 164 9.02 9.24 16.70
CA PHE A 164 9.52 7.85 16.66
C PHE A 164 11.03 7.69 16.99
N PRO A 165 11.62 8.31 18.03
CA PRO A 165 13.02 8.05 18.40
C PRO A 165 13.25 6.68 19.08
N LEU A 166 12.26 5.79 19.17
CA LEU A 166 12.33 4.55 19.96
C LEU A 166 11.88 3.27 19.21
N SER A 167 11.84 3.29 17.88
CA SER A 167 11.57 2.07 17.11
C SER A 167 12.83 1.18 17.05
N PRO A 168 12.78 -0.09 17.52
CA PRO A 168 13.94 -0.99 17.55
C PRO A 168 14.44 -1.44 16.16
N LEU A 169 13.83 -0.97 15.08
CA LEU A 169 14.16 -1.33 13.69
C LEU A 169 15.39 -0.58 13.15
N THR A 170 15.86 0.48 13.82
CA THR A 170 17.01 1.27 13.35
C THR A 170 18.38 0.67 13.76
N SER A 171 18.40 -0.32 14.66
CA SER A 171 19.67 -0.86 15.21
C SER A 171 20.37 -1.89 14.33
N ALA A 172 19.90 -2.17 13.12
CA ALA A 172 20.55 -3.10 12.19
C ALA A 172 21.26 -2.37 11.04
N THR A 173 21.94 -1.26 11.33
CA THR A 173 22.93 -0.72 10.38
C THR A 173 24.19 -1.57 10.46
N LEU A 174 24.43 -2.32 9.37
CA LEU A 174 25.65 -3.05 9.06
C LEU A 174 26.92 -2.34 9.59
N ALA A 175 27.67 -3.03 10.44
CA ALA A 175 29.08 -2.70 10.66
C ALA A 175 29.82 -2.76 9.30
N PRO A 176 30.62 -1.75 8.93
CA PRO A 176 31.41 -1.81 7.71
C PRO A 176 32.44 -2.95 7.83
N PRO A 177 32.66 -3.76 6.77
CA PRO A 177 33.72 -4.76 6.79
C PRO A 177 35.08 -4.07 6.97
N SER A 178 35.80 -4.49 7.99
CA SER A 178 37.17 -4.07 8.30
C SER A 178 38.07 -4.18 7.07
N ALA A 179 38.73 -3.07 6.72
CA ALA A 179 39.81 -3.06 5.76
C ALA A 179 40.93 -4.01 6.22
N ASN A 180 41.24 -5.04 5.44
CA ASN A 180 42.48 -5.79 5.59
C ASN A 180 43.55 -5.18 4.69
N PRO A 181 44.72 -4.81 5.23
CA PRO A 181 45.85 -4.37 4.43
C PRO A 181 46.66 -5.57 3.91
N SER A 182 47.38 -5.34 2.81
CA SER A 182 48.50 -6.11 2.24
C SER A 182 48.23 -7.44 1.51
N ALA A 183 48.52 -7.43 0.21
CA ALA A 183 49.41 -8.41 -0.43
C ALA A 183 50.05 -7.75 -1.67
N THR A 184 51.38 -7.61 -1.59
CA THR A 184 52.34 -7.35 -2.68
C THR A 184 52.33 -8.44 -3.74
#